data_AF-A0A432Q2R1-F1
#
_entry.id   AF-A0A432Q2R1-F1
#
_cell.length_a   1.000
_cell.length_b   1.000
_cell.length_c   1.000
_cell.angle_alpha   90.00
_cell.angle_beta   90.00
_cell.angle_gamma   90.00
#
_symmetry.space_group_name_H-M   'P 1'
#
loop_
_entity.id
_entity.type
_entity.pdbx_description
1 polymer ?
#
loop_
_entity_poly.entity_id
_entity_poly.type
_entity_poly.pdbx_seq_one_letter_code
_entity_poly.pdbx_strand_id
1 'polypeptide(L)'
;MEFFKLVRLLSVIVCYCLFCYHIFRKNYYHQKVSRQMLSVFDERWKEYDEWYDRHRDIFLKELELIERNLPDGYCLEVGVGTGRFASCLGCIGIDISLNMLKLAKKRGVDVVLADALNLPFRQVFDIVLLAFTLCFLEKPVEALMEASKVLRNNGRILICIVRGKLIEDYRKKNSPFYRAAKFYSVEDVSRMLERTGFFVEKIDFTDLKYGRDVALIVGRK
;
A
#
# COMPACT_ATOMS: atom_id res chain seq x y z
N MET A 1 -30.50 -4.84 1.77
CA MET A 1 -29.88 -3.55 1.36
C MET A 1 -30.01 -2.44 2.42
N GLU A 2 -30.26 -2.78 3.70
CA GLU A 2 -30.34 -1.82 4.81
C GLU A 2 -29.36 -2.09 5.96
N PHE A 3 -28.49 -3.10 5.84
CA PHE A 3 -27.51 -3.43 6.89
C PHE A 3 -26.22 -2.59 6.81
N PHE A 4 -26.01 -1.86 5.69
CA PHE A 4 -24.80 -1.05 5.43
C PHE A 4 -24.80 0.34 6.08
N LYS A 5 -25.91 0.78 6.71
CA LYS A 5 -25.97 2.09 7.37
C LYS A 5 -25.58 2.08 8.86
N LEU A 6 -25.54 0.91 9.51
CA LEU A 6 -25.37 0.84 10.98
C LEU A 6 -23.92 0.64 11.45
N VAL A 7 -23.01 0.16 10.60
CA VAL A 7 -21.56 0.12 10.92
C VAL A 7 -20.92 1.52 10.81
N ARG A 8 -21.68 2.50 10.31
CA ARG A 8 -21.24 3.90 10.17
C ARG A 8 -21.26 4.72 11.47
N LEU A 9 -21.58 4.14 12.63
CA LEU A 9 -21.86 4.96 13.82
C LEU A 9 -21.03 4.73 15.11
N LEU A 10 -20.21 3.68 15.30
CA LEU A 10 -19.62 3.46 16.65
C LEU A 10 -18.16 3.02 16.78
N SER A 11 -17.32 3.09 15.74
CA SER A 11 -15.85 2.98 15.96
C SER A 11 -14.94 3.73 14.99
N VAL A 12 -15.49 4.61 14.14
CA VAL A 12 -14.70 5.47 13.24
C VAL A 12 -15.15 6.93 13.42
N ILE A 13 -15.17 7.41 14.67
CA ILE A 13 -15.23 8.85 14.93
C ILE A 13 -13.80 9.37 14.77
N VAL A 14 -13.47 9.69 13.52
CA VAL A 14 -12.35 10.55 13.11
C VAL A 14 -12.66 11.93 13.66
N CYS A 15 -12.30 12.20 14.91
CA CYS A 15 -12.24 13.56 15.44
C CYS A 15 -10.84 14.12 15.11
N TYR A 16 -10.61 14.51 13.85
CA TYR A 16 -9.39 15.22 13.45
C TYR A 16 -9.70 16.71 13.29
N CYS A 17 -9.69 17.41 14.41
CA CYS A 17 -9.57 18.86 14.45
C CYS A 17 -8.19 19.27 13.86
N LEU A 18 -8.06 20.44 13.24
CA LEU A 18 -6.77 21.02 12.77
C LEU A 18 -5.67 21.00 13.86
N PHE A 19 -6.09 20.97 15.13
CA PHE A 19 -5.23 20.81 16.29
C PHE A 19 -4.56 19.42 16.37
N CYS A 20 -5.30 18.34 16.07
CA CYS A 20 -4.78 16.98 15.98
C CYS A 20 -3.79 16.84 14.81
N TYR A 21 -3.98 17.56 13.70
CA TYR A 21 -3.00 17.58 12.59
C TYR A 21 -1.67 18.22 13.01
N HIS A 22 -1.69 19.27 13.83
CA HIS A 22 -0.47 19.93 14.31
C HIS A 22 0.27 19.10 15.38
N ILE A 23 -0.48 18.41 16.25
CA ILE A 23 0.04 17.44 17.22
C ILE A 23 0.55 16.18 16.51
N PHE A 24 -0.19 15.69 15.51
CA PHE A 24 0.25 14.60 14.64
C PHE A 24 1.55 15.00 13.95
N ARG A 25 1.66 16.15 13.25
CA ARG A 25 2.95 16.63 12.71
C ARG A 25 4.05 16.61 13.78
N LYS A 26 3.89 17.30 14.91
CA LYS A 26 4.96 17.42 15.92
C LYS A 26 5.40 16.08 16.55
N ASN A 27 4.46 15.17 16.84
CA ASN A 27 4.77 13.87 17.46
C ASN A 27 5.12 12.77 16.43
N TYR A 28 4.56 12.83 15.22
CA TYR A 28 4.85 11.92 14.10
C TYR A 28 6.25 12.16 13.52
N TYR A 29 6.70 13.42 13.40
CA TYR A 29 8.09 13.73 13.03
C TYR A 29 9.15 13.26 14.04
N HIS A 30 8.72 12.78 15.21
CA HIS A 30 9.58 12.22 16.25
C HIS A 30 9.74 10.69 16.17
N GLN A 31 9.01 9.98 15.29
CA GLN A 31 9.19 8.54 15.10
C GLN A 31 9.36 8.16 13.63
N LYS A 32 10.63 8.02 13.22
CA LYS A 32 11.15 7.08 12.20
C LYS A 32 10.33 6.86 10.92
N VAL A 33 10.11 7.94 10.18
CA VAL A 33 9.91 7.89 8.71
C VAL A 33 10.95 8.83 8.10
N SER A 34 11.69 8.38 7.07
CA SER A 34 12.66 9.24 6.40
C SER A 34 11.93 10.47 5.87
N ARG A 35 12.22 11.63 6.48
CA ARG A 35 11.62 12.92 6.09
C ARG A 35 11.74 13.18 4.58
N GLN A 36 12.78 12.65 3.95
CA GLN A 36 13.06 12.76 2.53
C GLN A 36 12.08 11.96 1.65
N MET A 37 11.64 10.77 2.06
CA MET A 37 10.76 9.96 1.22
C MET A 37 9.32 10.49 1.25
N LEU A 38 8.84 10.83 2.45
CA LEU A 38 7.54 11.50 2.59
C LEU A 38 7.51 12.80 1.78
N SER A 39 8.58 13.61 1.81
CA SER A 39 8.61 14.85 1.04
C SER A 39 8.53 14.59 -0.46
N VAL A 40 9.22 13.57 -0.99
CA VAL A 40 9.16 13.25 -2.44
C VAL A 40 7.73 12.92 -2.88
N PHE A 41 7.02 12.04 -2.16
CA PHE A 41 5.67 11.63 -2.55
C PHE A 41 4.60 12.69 -2.23
N ASP A 42 4.71 13.42 -1.12
CA ASP A 42 3.74 14.48 -0.77
C ASP A 42 3.90 15.75 -1.62
N GLU A 43 5.10 16.05 -2.11
CA GLU A 43 5.34 17.20 -3.01
C GLU A 43 5.12 16.84 -4.48
N ARG A 44 5.55 15.65 -4.91
CA ARG A 44 5.53 15.24 -6.33
C ARG A 44 4.41 14.24 -6.66
N TRP A 45 3.36 14.19 -5.83
CA TRP A 45 2.21 13.29 -6.03
C TRP A 45 1.59 13.37 -7.43
N LYS A 46 1.55 14.58 -8.04
CA LYS A 46 1.03 14.77 -9.40
C LYS A 46 1.84 14.02 -10.43
N GLU A 47 3.16 14.16 -10.37
CA GLU A 47 4.05 13.50 -11.34
C GLU A 47 4.01 11.99 -11.23
N TYR A 48 3.93 11.48 -9.98
CA TYR A 48 3.70 10.07 -9.71
C TYR A 48 2.38 9.60 -10.34
N ASP A 49 1.31 10.35 -10.13
CA ASP A 49 -0.01 9.96 -10.60
C ASP A 49 -0.12 10.01 -12.13
N GLU A 50 0.35 11.07 -12.76
CA GLU A 50 0.37 11.24 -14.22
C GLU A 50 1.29 10.23 -14.92
N TRP A 51 2.27 9.65 -14.20
CA TRP A 51 3.09 8.58 -14.77
C TRP A 51 2.22 7.39 -15.14
N TYR A 52 1.22 7.03 -14.33
CA TYR A 52 0.27 5.97 -14.64
C TYR A 52 -0.69 6.33 -15.78
N ASP A 53 -1.00 7.61 -15.99
CA ASP A 53 -1.78 8.03 -17.17
C ASP A 53 -0.98 7.86 -18.47
N ARG A 54 0.31 8.18 -18.43
CA ARG A 54 1.23 8.00 -19.58
C ARG A 54 1.58 6.53 -19.84
N HIS A 55 1.53 5.68 -18.82
CA HIS A 55 1.86 4.25 -18.88
C HIS A 55 0.65 3.40 -18.52
N ARG A 56 -0.49 3.69 -19.17
CA ARG A 56 -1.77 3.07 -18.87
C ARG A 56 -1.76 1.55 -19.08
N ASP A 57 -1.00 1.06 -20.05
CA ASP A 57 -0.81 -0.37 -20.28
C ASP A 57 -0.12 -1.07 -19.09
N ILE A 58 0.89 -0.42 -18.49
CA ILE A 58 1.54 -0.91 -17.27
C ILE A 58 0.54 -0.93 -16.12
N PHE A 59 -0.18 0.18 -15.91
CA PHE A 59 -1.22 0.27 -14.87
C PHE A 59 -2.23 -0.88 -14.98
N LEU A 60 -2.78 -1.12 -16.17
CA LEU A 60 -3.80 -2.13 -16.39
C LEU A 60 -3.27 -3.55 -16.12
N LYS A 61 -2.03 -3.85 -16.51
CA LYS A 61 -1.41 -5.16 -16.24
C LYS A 61 -1.14 -5.38 -14.76
N GLU A 62 -0.70 -4.34 -14.05
CA GLU A 62 -0.49 -4.38 -12.60
C GLU A 62 -1.83 -4.55 -11.87
N LEU A 63 -2.86 -3.83 -12.29
CA LEU A 63 -4.22 -3.96 -11.74
C LEU A 63 -4.80 -5.35 -11.99
N GLU A 64 -4.72 -5.87 -13.22
CA GLU A 64 -5.19 -7.22 -13.57
C GLU A 64 -4.50 -8.30 -12.72
N LEU A 65 -3.19 -8.16 -12.49
CA LEU A 65 -2.44 -9.07 -11.62
C LEU A 65 -3.01 -9.06 -10.20
N ILE A 66 -3.36 -7.89 -9.66
CA ILE A 66 -3.97 -7.78 -8.33
C ILE A 66 -5.37 -8.37 -8.35
N GLU A 67 -6.24 -7.95 -9.28
CA GLU A 67 -7.64 -8.37 -9.37
C GLU A 67 -7.79 -9.89 -9.42
N ARG A 68 -7.02 -10.58 -10.27
CA ARG A 68 -7.12 -12.05 -10.40
C ARG A 68 -6.61 -12.83 -9.17
N ASN A 69 -5.95 -12.14 -8.23
CA ASN A 69 -5.46 -12.71 -6.97
C ASN A 69 -6.20 -12.16 -5.75
N LEU A 70 -7.06 -11.16 -5.93
CA LEU A 70 -7.80 -10.53 -4.85
C LEU A 70 -9.04 -11.38 -4.52
N PRO A 71 -9.13 -11.99 -3.32
CA PRO A 71 -10.34 -12.69 -2.93
C PRO A 71 -11.46 -11.68 -2.61
N ASP A 72 -12.68 -12.17 -2.45
CA ASP A 72 -13.76 -11.35 -1.90
C ASP A 72 -13.51 -11.02 -0.42
N GLY A 73 -13.88 -9.82 0.01
CA GLY A 73 -13.85 -9.43 1.42
C GLY A 73 -13.51 -7.96 1.65
N TYR A 74 -13.38 -7.59 2.93
CA TYR A 74 -12.98 -6.24 3.33
C TYR A 74 -11.48 -6.05 3.09
N CYS A 75 -11.15 -5.13 2.18
CA CYS A 75 -9.78 -4.84 1.76
C CYS A 75 -9.27 -3.51 2.34
N LEU A 76 -8.04 -3.54 2.86
CA LEU A 76 -7.23 -2.37 3.20
C LEU A 76 -6.00 -2.29 2.29
N GLU A 77 -5.79 -1.17 1.60
CA GLU A 77 -4.53 -0.85 0.93
C GLU A 77 -3.63 -0.02 1.87
N VAL A 78 -2.44 -0.54 2.16
CA VAL A 78 -1.39 0.13 2.94
C VAL A 78 -0.43 0.81 1.98
N GLY A 79 -0.29 2.14 2.12
CA GLY A 79 0.41 2.98 1.15
C GLY A 79 -0.46 3.24 -0.09
N VAL A 80 -1.73 3.59 0.13
CA VAL A 80 -2.71 3.79 -0.94
C VAL A 80 -2.31 4.89 -1.93
N GLY A 81 -1.42 5.79 -1.53
CA GLY A 81 -0.99 6.91 -2.34
C GLY A 81 -2.17 7.69 -2.89
N THR A 82 -2.21 7.85 -4.20
CA THR A 82 -3.27 8.59 -4.90
C THR A 82 -4.53 7.76 -5.14
N GLY A 83 -4.62 6.54 -4.60
CA GLY A 83 -5.78 5.66 -4.72
C GLY A 83 -5.95 5.03 -6.10
N ARG A 84 -4.87 4.91 -6.89
CA ARG A 84 -4.91 4.31 -8.24
C ARG A 84 -5.49 2.90 -8.21
N PHE A 85 -5.01 2.05 -7.30
CA PHE A 85 -5.48 0.68 -7.18
C PHE A 85 -6.75 0.59 -6.31
N ALA A 86 -6.76 1.13 -5.09
CA ALA A 86 -7.93 1.10 -4.21
C ALA A 86 -9.24 1.57 -4.86
N SER A 87 -9.21 2.59 -5.73
CA SER A 87 -10.43 3.09 -6.38
C SER A 87 -11.06 2.09 -7.35
N CYS A 88 -10.25 1.21 -7.97
CA CYS A 88 -10.73 0.14 -8.84
C CYS A 88 -11.13 -1.10 -8.04
N LEU A 89 -10.39 -1.40 -6.96
CA LEU A 89 -10.53 -2.62 -6.18
C LEU A 89 -11.58 -2.53 -5.05
N GLY A 90 -12.08 -1.33 -4.74
CA GLY A 90 -13.01 -1.12 -3.63
C GLY A 90 -12.36 -1.27 -2.25
N CYS A 91 -11.05 -1.06 -2.16
CA CYS A 91 -10.32 -1.09 -0.88
C CYS A 91 -10.44 0.25 -0.15
N ILE A 92 -10.46 0.23 1.18
CA ILE A 92 -10.12 1.44 1.95
C ILE A 92 -8.61 1.65 1.91
N GLY A 93 -8.13 2.86 2.14
CA GLY A 93 -6.71 3.18 2.01
C GLY A 93 -6.10 3.91 3.19
N ILE A 94 -4.84 3.61 3.50
CA ILE A 94 -4.02 4.48 4.36
C ILE A 94 -2.75 4.94 3.68
N ASP A 95 -2.36 6.18 3.97
CA ASP A 95 -1.09 6.75 3.54
C ASP A 95 -0.64 7.82 4.54
N ILE A 96 0.64 8.15 4.50
CA ILE A 96 1.29 9.18 5.30
C ILE A 96 1.27 10.55 4.60
N SER A 97 1.06 10.56 3.29
CA SER A 97 1.01 11.73 2.41
C SER A 97 -0.40 12.30 2.31
N LEU A 98 -0.63 13.44 2.97
CA LEU A 98 -1.94 14.09 2.97
C LEU A 98 -2.34 14.54 1.55
N ASN A 99 -1.39 15.00 0.73
CA ASN A 99 -1.71 15.45 -0.62
C ASN A 99 -2.12 14.29 -1.54
N MET A 100 -1.50 13.13 -1.38
CA MET A 100 -1.92 11.90 -2.07
C MET A 100 -3.32 11.46 -1.63
N LEU A 101 -3.59 11.44 -0.32
CA LEU A 101 -4.91 11.08 0.20
C LEU A 101 -6.02 12.01 -0.27
N LYS A 102 -5.75 13.30 -0.46
CA LYS A 102 -6.74 14.23 -1.05
C LYS A 102 -7.16 13.80 -2.45
N LEU A 103 -6.24 13.29 -3.27
CA LEU A 103 -6.56 12.78 -4.60
C LEU A 103 -7.28 11.42 -4.52
N ALA A 104 -6.81 10.51 -3.68
CA ALA A 104 -7.49 9.22 -3.44
C ALA A 104 -8.95 9.41 -3.04
N LYS A 105 -9.23 10.36 -2.13
CA LYS A 105 -10.59 10.73 -1.73
C LYS A 105 -11.43 11.27 -2.89
N LYS A 106 -10.84 12.07 -3.80
CA LYS A 106 -11.53 12.53 -5.01
C LYS A 106 -11.87 11.40 -5.97
N ARG A 107 -11.16 10.26 -5.91
CA ARG A 107 -11.47 9.03 -6.65
C ARG A 107 -12.51 8.15 -5.96
N GLY A 108 -13.07 8.58 -4.83
CA GLY A 108 -14.07 7.82 -4.09
C GLY A 108 -13.49 6.79 -3.12
N VAL A 109 -12.18 6.83 -2.84
CA VAL A 109 -11.57 5.96 -1.83
C VAL A 109 -11.82 6.50 -0.43
N ASP A 110 -12.30 5.64 0.47
CA ASP A 110 -12.33 5.93 1.90
C ASP A 110 -10.90 5.86 2.47
N VAL A 111 -10.38 6.99 2.94
CA VAL A 111 -8.96 7.14 3.30
C VAL A 111 -8.75 7.55 4.75
N VAL A 112 -7.65 7.06 5.35
CA VAL A 112 -7.18 7.46 6.68
C VAL A 112 -5.70 7.87 6.61
N LEU A 113 -5.36 9.02 7.20
CA LEU A 113 -3.98 9.45 7.37
C LEU A 113 -3.35 8.63 8.51
N ALA A 114 -2.49 7.68 8.16
CA ALA A 114 -1.87 6.75 9.11
C ALA A 114 -0.56 6.18 8.56
N ASP A 115 0.25 5.65 9.48
CA ASP A 115 1.52 4.99 9.18
C ASP A 115 1.33 3.48 9.09
N ALA A 116 2.04 2.83 8.17
CA ALA A 116 2.11 1.38 8.09
C ALA A 116 2.64 0.72 9.38
N LEU A 117 3.36 1.47 10.22
CA LEU A 117 3.86 1.05 11.54
C LEU A 117 2.87 1.25 12.69
N ASN A 118 1.71 1.86 12.43
CA ASN A 118 0.66 2.06 13.43
C ASN A 118 -0.71 2.17 12.75
N LEU A 119 -1.30 1.01 12.42
CA LEU A 119 -2.58 0.95 11.72
C LEU A 119 -3.74 1.18 12.71
N PRO A 120 -4.60 2.20 12.51
CA PRO A 120 -5.64 2.58 13.46
C PRO A 120 -6.90 1.72 13.35
N PHE A 121 -6.74 0.41 13.16
CA PHE A 121 -7.84 -0.52 12.93
C PHE A 121 -7.78 -1.70 13.88
N ARG A 122 -8.97 -2.25 14.16
CA ARG A 122 -9.10 -3.56 14.80
C ARG A 122 -8.88 -4.66 13.76
N GLN A 123 -8.96 -5.91 14.22
CA GLN A 123 -8.91 -7.08 13.37
C GLN A 123 -10.20 -7.23 12.53
N VAL A 124 -10.30 -6.51 11.42
CA VAL A 124 -11.55 -6.41 10.63
C VAL A 124 -11.38 -6.70 9.15
N PHE A 125 -10.16 -6.71 8.63
CA PHE A 125 -9.90 -6.92 7.20
C PHE A 125 -9.75 -8.39 6.88
N ASP A 126 -10.30 -8.78 5.74
CA ASP A 126 -10.02 -10.08 5.12
C ASP A 126 -8.74 -10.01 4.29
N ILE A 127 -8.42 -8.81 3.79
CA ILE A 127 -7.31 -8.56 2.86
C ILE A 127 -6.53 -7.30 3.26
N VAL A 128 -5.20 -7.39 3.22
CA VAL A 128 -4.31 -6.24 3.24
C VAL A 128 -3.45 -6.25 1.97
N LEU A 129 -3.48 -5.16 1.22
CA LEU A 129 -2.73 -4.98 -0.02
C LEU A 129 -1.58 -3.99 0.20
N LEU A 130 -0.37 -4.36 -0.24
CA LEU A 130 0.77 -3.46 -0.38
C LEU A 130 1.16 -3.43 -1.87
N ALA A 131 0.48 -2.62 -2.67
CA ALA A 131 0.82 -2.41 -4.07
C ALA A 131 2.04 -1.49 -4.17
N PHE A 132 3.21 -2.06 -4.48
CA PHE A 132 4.48 -1.31 -4.66
C PHE A 132 4.85 -0.38 -3.50
N THR A 133 4.43 -0.72 -2.28
CA THR A 133 4.66 0.09 -1.07
C THR A 133 5.83 -0.43 -0.24
N LEU A 134 6.04 -1.76 -0.18
CA LEU A 134 7.06 -2.38 0.68
C LEU A 134 8.47 -1.81 0.44
N CYS A 135 8.80 -1.47 -0.81
CA CYS A 135 10.07 -0.86 -1.23
C CYS A 135 10.35 0.52 -0.61
N PHE A 136 9.33 1.17 -0.07
CA PHE A 136 9.42 2.48 0.56
C PHE A 136 9.43 2.41 2.10
N LEU A 137 9.16 1.23 2.68
CA LEU A 137 9.12 1.11 4.14
C LEU A 137 10.53 1.05 4.74
N GLU A 138 10.74 1.82 5.81
CA GLU A 138 11.98 1.75 6.60
C GLU A 138 12.09 0.42 7.33
N LYS A 139 10.97 0.01 7.94
CA LYS A 139 10.82 -1.17 8.80
C LYS A 139 9.77 -2.12 8.23
N PRO A 140 10.03 -2.76 7.08
CA PRO A 140 9.04 -3.57 6.38
C PRO A 140 8.49 -4.71 7.25
N VAL A 141 9.34 -5.40 8.01
CA VAL A 141 8.89 -6.50 8.90
C VAL A 141 7.93 -6.01 9.98
N GLU A 142 8.19 -4.85 10.61
CA GLU A 142 7.28 -4.29 11.62
C GLU A 142 5.93 -3.88 10.99
N ALA A 143 5.94 -3.31 9.78
CA ALA A 143 4.72 -2.97 9.06
C ALA A 143 3.90 -4.22 8.69
N LEU A 144 4.56 -5.31 8.29
CA LEU A 144 3.89 -6.59 8.02
C LEU A 144 3.28 -7.20 9.30
N MET A 145 3.91 -6.99 10.47
CA MET A 145 3.31 -7.35 11.76
C MET A 145 2.04 -6.54 12.06
N GLU A 146 2.04 -5.23 11.80
CA GLU A 146 0.84 -4.40 11.94
C GLU A 146 -0.27 -4.83 10.99
N ALA A 147 0.07 -5.12 9.72
CA ALA A 147 -0.86 -5.69 8.75
C ALA A 147 -1.48 -7.01 9.25
N SER A 148 -0.67 -7.88 9.87
CA SER A 148 -1.16 -9.11 10.49
C SER A 148 -2.17 -8.84 11.62
N LYS A 149 -1.95 -7.81 12.45
CA LYS A 149 -2.87 -7.49 13.57
C LYS A 149 -4.26 -7.07 13.09
N VAL A 150 -4.34 -6.33 11.98
CA VAL A 150 -5.63 -5.85 11.43
C VAL A 150 -6.34 -6.88 10.55
N LEU A 151 -5.63 -7.93 10.12
CA LEU A 151 -6.20 -9.06 9.39
C LEU A 151 -6.91 -10.05 10.31
N ARG A 152 -8.14 -10.42 9.95
CA ARG A 152 -8.87 -11.55 10.51
C ARG A 152 -8.07 -12.85 10.41
N ASN A 153 -8.45 -13.83 11.21
CA ASN A 153 -7.91 -15.18 11.08
C ASN A 153 -8.18 -15.72 9.67
N ASN A 154 -7.20 -16.39 9.05
CA ASN A 154 -7.22 -16.78 7.63
C ASN A 154 -7.22 -15.62 6.63
N GLY A 155 -7.04 -14.38 7.09
CA GLY A 155 -6.88 -13.22 6.20
C GLY A 155 -5.62 -13.32 5.35
N ARG A 156 -5.63 -12.60 4.23
CA ARG A 156 -4.53 -12.61 3.25
C ARG A 156 -3.84 -11.26 3.16
N ILE A 157 -2.53 -11.32 2.96
CA ILE A 157 -1.72 -10.17 2.60
C ILE A 157 -1.22 -10.34 1.18
N LEU A 158 -1.44 -9.34 0.33
CA LEU A 158 -0.99 -9.31 -1.06
C LEU A 158 0.10 -8.25 -1.19
N ILE A 159 1.26 -8.62 -1.71
CA ILE A 159 2.40 -7.71 -1.85
C ILE A 159 2.87 -7.72 -3.30
N CYS A 160 2.84 -6.55 -3.95
CA CYS A 160 3.38 -6.38 -5.30
C CYS A 160 4.79 -5.78 -5.25
N ILE A 161 5.72 -6.41 -5.98
CA ILE A 161 7.11 -5.94 -6.11
C ILE A 161 7.56 -5.97 -7.57
N VAL A 162 8.37 -4.98 -7.94
CA VAL A 162 9.10 -4.97 -9.22
C VAL A 162 10.37 -5.82 -9.08
N ARG A 163 10.70 -6.61 -10.10
CA ARG A 163 11.85 -7.51 -10.09
C ARG A 163 12.60 -7.58 -11.43
N GLY A 164 13.72 -8.29 -11.40
CA GLY A 164 14.50 -8.64 -12.59
C GLY A 164 15.15 -7.42 -13.28
N LYS A 165 15.35 -7.54 -14.59
CA LYS A 165 16.01 -6.51 -15.42
C LYS A 165 15.26 -5.17 -15.42
N LEU A 166 13.96 -5.17 -15.14
CA LEU A 166 13.18 -3.92 -15.04
C LEU A 166 13.69 -3.00 -13.92
N ILE A 167 14.24 -3.56 -12.84
CA ILE A 167 14.86 -2.78 -11.77
C ILE A 167 16.04 -1.96 -12.32
N GLU A 168 16.84 -2.50 -13.23
CA GLU A 168 17.98 -1.79 -13.80
C GLU A 168 17.52 -0.60 -14.65
N ASP A 169 16.47 -0.78 -15.44
CA ASP A 169 15.85 0.32 -16.20
C ASP A 169 15.35 1.41 -15.25
N TYR A 170 14.73 1.04 -14.13
CA TYR A 170 14.25 2.00 -13.14
C TYR A 170 15.37 2.70 -12.39
N ARG A 171 16.49 2.03 -12.13
CA ARG A 171 17.70 2.64 -11.53
C ARG A 171 18.40 3.62 -12.48
N LYS A 172 18.39 3.34 -13.79
CA LYS A 172 18.94 4.24 -14.82
C LYS A 172 18.10 5.50 -15.00
N LYS A 173 16.79 5.42 -14.71
CA LYS A 173 15.93 6.61 -14.67
C LYS A 173 16.34 7.48 -13.48
N ASN A 174 16.65 8.75 -13.73
CA ASN A 174 16.93 9.74 -12.68
C ASN A 174 15.65 10.20 -11.97
N SER A 175 14.80 9.25 -11.55
CA SER A 175 13.53 9.49 -10.88
C SER A 175 13.77 9.64 -9.38
N PRO A 176 13.20 10.67 -8.73
CA PRO A 176 13.28 10.81 -7.27
C PRO A 176 12.69 9.60 -6.54
N PHE A 177 11.68 8.96 -7.12
CA PHE A 177 10.97 7.83 -6.52
C PHE A 177 11.87 6.58 -6.49
N TYR A 178 12.51 6.25 -7.60
CA TYR A 178 13.36 5.06 -7.68
C TYR A 178 14.67 5.18 -6.89
N ARG A 179 15.19 6.40 -6.69
CA ARG A 179 16.37 6.62 -5.82
C ARG A 179 16.10 6.29 -4.35
N ALA A 180 14.85 6.43 -3.92
CA ALA A 180 14.44 6.13 -2.54
C ALA A 180 14.00 4.67 -2.34
N ALA A 181 13.76 3.92 -3.42
CA ALA A 181 13.21 2.57 -3.38
C ALA A 181 14.27 1.52 -3.01
N LYS A 182 13.90 0.63 -2.09
CA LYS A 182 14.59 -0.64 -1.83
C LYS A 182 13.98 -1.72 -2.73
N PHE A 183 14.83 -2.50 -3.39
CA PHE A 183 14.35 -3.59 -4.24
C PHE A 183 14.53 -4.92 -3.53
N TYR A 184 13.46 -5.71 -3.52
CA TYR A 184 13.40 -7.02 -2.86
C TYR A 184 13.22 -8.11 -3.91
N SER A 185 13.81 -9.28 -3.64
CA SER A 185 13.46 -10.51 -4.35
C SER A 185 12.17 -11.12 -3.79
N VAL A 186 11.57 -12.08 -4.50
CA VAL A 186 10.43 -12.83 -3.94
C VAL A 186 10.87 -13.58 -2.69
N GLU A 187 12.08 -14.10 -2.67
CA GLU A 187 12.68 -14.84 -1.57
C GLU A 187 12.88 -13.94 -0.34
N ASP A 188 13.19 -12.66 -0.53
CA ASP A 188 13.24 -11.68 0.57
C ASP A 188 11.85 -11.46 1.17
N VAL A 189 10.84 -11.24 0.33
CA VAL A 189 9.47 -10.99 0.78
C VAL A 189 8.88 -12.22 1.46
N SER A 190 9.07 -13.42 0.90
CA SER A 190 8.64 -14.69 1.49
C SER A 190 9.21 -14.87 2.90
N ARG A 191 10.51 -14.63 3.10
CA ARG A 191 11.13 -14.70 4.43
C ARG A 191 10.59 -13.66 5.40
N MET A 192 10.26 -12.47 4.92
CA MET A 192 9.62 -11.45 5.77
C MET A 192 8.20 -11.86 6.19
N LEU A 193 7.43 -12.46 5.29
CA LEU A 193 6.09 -12.99 5.57
C LEU A 193 6.15 -14.12 6.61
N GLU A 194 7.04 -15.09 6.43
CA GLU A 194 7.25 -16.21 7.37
C GLU A 194 7.57 -15.70 8.79
N ARG A 195 8.48 -14.72 8.90
CA ARG A 195 8.85 -14.10 10.18
C ARG A 195 7.72 -13.34 10.87
N THR A 196 6.64 -13.05 10.15
CA THR A 196 5.49 -12.27 10.64
C THR A 196 4.23 -13.12 10.80
N GLY A 197 4.38 -14.44 10.77
CA GLY A 197 3.31 -15.41 11.03
C GLY A 197 2.43 -15.69 9.82
N PHE A 198 2.87 -15.33 8.62
CA PHE A 198 2.21 -15.75 7.37
C PHE A 198 2.94 -16.93 6.76
N PHE A 199 2.23 -17.79 6.05
CA PHE A 199 2.84 -18.69 5.07
C PHE A 199 2.55 -18.19 3.66
N VAL A 200 3.47 -18.43 2.73
CA VAL A 200 3.26 -18.07 1.32
C VAL A 200 2.30 -19.07 0.69
N GLU A 201 1.09 -18.62 0.35
CA GLU A 201 0.04 -19.44 -0.25
C GLU A 201 0.18 -19.50 -1.77
N LYS A 202 0.54 -18.38 -2.40
CA LYS A 202 0.65 -18.26 -3.86
C LYS A 202 1.65 -17.18 -4.24
N ILE A 203 2.32 -17.37 -5.38
CA ILE A 203 3.10 -16.33 -6.07
C ILE A 203 2.62 -16.28 -7.50
N ASP A 204 2.36 -15.09 -8.01
CA ASP A 204 1.89 -14.84 -9.37
C ASP A 204 2.69 -13.70 -10.02
N PHE A 205 2.62 -13.59 -11.35
CA PHE A 205 3.47 -12.70 -12.14
C PHE A 205 2.72 -12.03 -13.29
N THR A 206 3.15 -10.82 -13.64
CA THR A 206 2.77 -10.20 -14.93
C THR A 206 3.98 -9.71 -15.69
N ASP A 207 3.83 -9.67 -17.01
CA ASP A 207 4.87 -9.30 -17.96
C ASP A 207 4.73 -7.83 -18.32
N LEU A 208 5.77 -7.04 -18.04
CA LEU A 208 5.83 -5.66 -18.48
C LEU A 208 6.71 -5.55 -19.74
N LYS A 209 8.03 -5.72 -19.58
CA LYS A 209 9.02 -5.52 -20.66
C LYS A 209 9.93 -6.73 -20.88
N TYR A 210 10.42 -7.35 -19.82
CA TYR A 210 11.37 -8.46 -19.92
C TYR A 210 10.77 -9.82 -19.50
N GLY A 211 9.50 -9.83 -19.11
CA GLY A 211 8.77 -11.01 -18.67
C GLY A 211 8.91 -11.21 -17.15
N ARG A 212 7.78 -11.51 -16.50
CA ARG A 212 7.63 -11.68 -15.05
C ARG A 212 8.29 -10.56 -14.24
N ASP A 213 8.11 -9.33 -14.73
CA ASP A 213 8.76 -8.13 -14.21
C ASP A 213 8.13 -7.66 -12.90
N VAL A 214 6.87 -8.02 -12.65
CA VAL A 214 6.19 -7.79 -11.37
C VAL A 214 5.79 -9.13 -10.79
N ALA A 215 6.06 -9.31 -9.51
CA ALA A 215 5.56 -10.42 -8.72
C ALA A 215 4.51 -9.93 -7.73
N LEU A 216 3.46 -10.72 -7.57
CA LEU A 216 2.49 -10.62 -6.49
C LEU A 216 2.66 -11.85 -5.59
N ILE A 217 2.96 -11.61 -4.32
CA ILE A 217 3.11 -12.65 -3.30
C ILE A 217 1.87 -12.60 -2.39
N VAL A 218 1.17 -13.73 -2.28
CA VAL A 218 0.04 -13.92 -1.37
C VAL A 218 0.52 -14.65 -0.13
N GLY A 219 0.51 -13.95 1.00
CA GLY A 219 0.70 -14.54 2.32
C GLY A 219 -0.65 -14.80 2.99
N ARG A 220 -0.80 -15.93 3.68
CA ARG A 220 -1.98 -16.25 4.48
C ARG A 220 -1.62 -16.36 5.95
N LYS A 221 -2.43 -15.71 6.79
CA LYS A 221 -2.30 -15.67 8.24
C LYS A 221 -2.87 -16.93 8.89
#